data_AF-C2Y4A0-F1
#
_entry.id   AF-C2Y4A0-F1
#
_cell.length_a   1.000
_cell.length_b   1.000
_cell.length_c   1.000
_cell.angle_alpha   90.00
_cell.angle_beta   90.00
_cell.angle_gamma   90.00
#
_symmetry.space_group_name_H-M   'P 1'
#
loop_
_entity.id
_entity.type
_entity.pdbx_description
1 polymer ?
#
loop_
_entity_poly.entity_id
_entity_poly.type
_entity_poly.pdbx_seq_one_letter_code
_entity_poly.pdbx_strand_id
1 'polypeptide(L)'
;MYSLIIALPTAIIAGPVFAKWVHKRVIPENEPELVRVTTVSTDLPSRKVSFFIILLPVVLMILSVVAPYISLPKKITEFLVFVGSPVIALLISCFAAFYLLGIKQGINKKMIKKLTDESLLPVGSIILIIGAGGGFKQILIESGVGTAIAQMAEHISLSPIVLAFMVAGLIRIATGSATVALTTAAGIVSPVIQHMSGVNLELLVIATGAGSLMFSHVNDAGFWLVKEYLGLTVKETFKTWTVLETLLSFIAFGFALLLNMFV
;
A
#
# COMPACT_ATOMS: atom_id res chain seq x y z
N MET A 1 -17.32 -6.90 -2.80
CA MET A 1 -17.59 -7.18 -4.23
C MET A 1 -17.23 -5.99 -5.12
N TYR A 2 -17.70 -4.77 -4.83
CA TYR A 2 -17.32 -3.55 -5.58
C TYR A 2 -15.81 -3.34 -5.69
N SER A 3 -15.05 -3.62 -4.63
CA SER A 3 -13.59 -3.48 -4.64
C SER A 3 -12.92 -4.36 -5.71
N LEU A 4 -13.41 -5.57 -5.98
CA LEU A 4 -12.86 -6.42 -7.04
C LEU A 4 -13.20 -5.88 -8.42
N ILE A 5 -14.43 -5.40 -8.61
CA ILE A 5 -14.91 -4.80 -9.86
C ILE A 5 -14.12 -3.54 -10.20
N ILE A 6 -13.76 -2.73 -9.19
CA ILE A 6 -12.97 -1.51 -9.37
C ILE A 6 -11.47 -1.81 -9.48
N ALA A 7 -10.92 -2.65 -8.60
CA ALA A 7 -9.47 -2.86 -8.50
C ALA A 7 -8.89 -3.56 -9.74
N LEU A 8 -9.58 -4.55 -10.32
CA LEU A 8 -9.11 -5.26 -11.51
C LEU A 8 -8.87 -4.33 -12.72
N PRO A 9 -9.86 -3.56 -13.21
CA PRO A 9 -9.65 -2.66 -14.33
C PRO A 9 -8.66 -1.55 -13.98
N THR A 10 -8.71 -1.02 -12.75
CA THR A 10 -7.75 0.00 -12.31
C THR A 10 -6.31 -0.51 -12.36
N ALA A 11 -6.06 -1.74 -11.86
CA ALA A 11 -4.75 -2.36 -11.89
C ALA A 11 -4.28 -2.68 -13.32
N ILE A 12 -5.18 -3.07 -14.23
CA ILE A 12 -4.85 -3.32 -15.63
C ILE A 12 -4.44 -2.02 -16.33
N ILE A 13 -5.18 -0.93 -16.11
CA ILE A 13 -4.95 0.37 -16.76
C ILE A 13 -3.69 1.04 -16.20
N ALA A 14 -3.61 1.19 -14.87
CA ALA A 14 -2.48 1.86 -14.22
C ALA A 14 -1.21 1.00 -14.16
N GLY A 15 -1.34 -0.33 -14.27
CA GLY A 15 -0.23 -1.28 -14.30
C GLY A 15 0.24 -1.59 -15.72
N PRO A 16 -0.13 -2.74 -16.33
CA PRO A 16 0.39 -3.16 -17.63
C PRO A 16 0.22 -2.16 -18.78
N VAL A 17 -0.91 -1.45 -18.86
CA VAL A 17 -1.17 -0.50 -19.95
C VAL A 17 -0.27 0.73 -19.81
N PHE A 18 -0.24 1.35 -18.62
CA PHE A 18 0.67 2.45 -18.34
C PHE A 18 2.14 2.03 -18.45
N ALA A 19 2.51 0.83 -17.98
CA ALA A 19 3.86 0.27 -18.12
C ALA A 19 4.29 0.18 -19.60
N LYS A 20 3.39 -0.31 -20.48
CA LYS A 20 3.62 -0.33 -21.94
C LYS A 20 3.78 1.07 -22.55
N TRP A 21 3.23 2.10 -21.92
CA TRP A 21 3.35 3.47 -22.37
C TRP A 21 4.62 4.17 -21.85
N VAL A 22 4.97 3.96 -20.57
CA VAL A 22 6.04 4.67 -19.88
C VAL A 22 7.43 4.09 -20.20
N HIS A 23 7.56 2.77 -20.40
CA HIS A 23 8.87 2.17 -20.72
C HIS A 23 9.47 2.67 -22.03
N LYS A 24 8.64 3.20 -22.94
CA LYS A 24 9.10 3.82 -24.20
C LYS A 24 9.56 5.26 -24.04
N ARG A 25 9.31 5.89 -22.88
CA ARG A 25 9.49 7.33 -22.63
C ARG A 25 10.46 7.63 -21.49
N VAL A 26 10.61 6.69 -20.56
CA VAL A 26 11.54 6.79 -19.44
C VAL A 26 12.49 5.62 -19.56
N ILE A 27 13.71 5.90 -19.98
CA ILE A 27 14.81 4.95 -20.04
C ILE A 27 15.70 5.29 -18.83
N PRO A 28 15.85 4.39 -17.85
CA PRO A 28 16.67 4.64 -16.67
C PRO A 28 18.11 5.03 -17.05
N GLU A 29 18.58 6.14 -16.48
CA GLU A 29 19.98 6.58 -16.65
C GLU A 29 20.98 5.67 -15.92
N ASN A 30 20.58 5.07 -14.78
CA ASN A 30 21.44 4.17 -14.01
C ASN A 30 20.92 2.72 -14.06
N GLU A 31 21.82 1.78 -13.79
CA GLU A 31 21.46 0.40 -13.56
C GLU A 31 21.02 0.17 -12.11
N PRO A 32 20.03 -0.70 -11.85
CA PRO A 32 19.67 -1.10 -10.50
C PRO A 32 20.89 -1.70 -9.77
N GLU A 33 21.28 -1.13 -8.63
CA GLU A 33 22.33 -1.72 -7.78
C GLU A 33 21.77 -2.80 -6.84
N LEU A 34 20.55 -2.58 -6.33
CA LEU A 34 19.90 -3.47 -5.36
C LEU A 34 19.31 -4.74 -6.00
N VAL A 35 18.88 -4.66 -7.26
CA VAL A 35 18.31 -5.78 -8.02
C VAL A 35 19.27 -6.17 -9.14
N ARG A 36 20.51 -6.52 -8.77
CA ARG A 36 21.44 -7.16 -9.72
C ARG A 36 21.26 -8.67 -9.66
N VAL A 37 20.85 -9.27 -10.78
CA VAL A 37 20.92 -10.72 -10.97
C VAL A 37 22.38 -11.07 -11.26
N THR A 38 23.21 -11.07 -10.21
CA THR A 38 24.66 -11.22 -10.40
C THR A 38 25.10 -12.67 -10.55
N THR A 39 24.21 -13.65 -10.41
CA THR A 39 24.60 -15.07 -10.55
C THR A 39 23.55 -15.92 -11.26
N VAL A 40 24.00 -16.62 -12.31
CA VAL A 40 23.37 -17.85 -12.78
C VAL A 40 23.66 -18.90 -11.73
N SER A 41 22.81 -19.02 -10.69
CA SER A 41 22.91 -20.17 -9.78
C SER A 41 22.41 -21.40 -10.54
N THR A 42 23.20 -22.48 -10.53
CA THR A 42 22.83 -23.75 -11.16
C THR A 42 21.67 -24.44 -10.43
N ASP A 43 21.49 -24.16 -9.14
CA ASP A 43 20.39 -24.67 -8.32
C ASP A 43 19.46 -23.52 -7.88
N LEU A 44 18.55 -23.15 -8.77
CA LEU A 44 17.48 -22.20 -8.45
C LEU A 44 16.41 -22.88 -7.58
N PRO A 45 15.77 -22.14 -6.65
CA PRO A 45 14.70 -22.69 -5.85
C PRO A 45 13.57 -23.10 -6.79
N SER A 46 12.90 -24.21 -6.49
CA SER A 46 11.77 -24.64 -7.31
C SER A 46 10.75 -23.51 -7.45
N ARG A 47 10.16 -23.34 -8.64
CA ARG A 47 9.16 -22.29 -8.90
C ARG A 47 8.06 -22.25 -7.82
N LYS A 48 7.64 -23.42 -7.33
CA LYS A 48 6.65 -23.57 -6.25
C LYS A 48 7.08 -22.89 -4.95
N VAL A 49 8.35 -23.01 -4.57
CA VAL A 49 8.91 -22.39 -3.36
C VAL A 49 8.94 -20.86 -3.52
N SER A 50 9.36 -20.34 -4.67
CA SER A 50 9.37 -18.90 -4.93
C SER A 50 7.97 -18.30 -4.85
N PHE A 51 6.99 -18.92 -5.52
CA PHE A 51 5.59 -18.49 -5.43
C PHE A 51 5.04 -18.60 -4.02
N PHE A 52 5.33 -19.70 -3.31
CA PHE A 52 4.90 -19.90 -1.94
C PHE A 52 5.36 -18.77 -1.03
N ILE A 53 6.64 -18.38 -1.10
CA ILE A 53 7.20 -17.35 -0.21
C ILE A 53 6.63 -15.97 -0.52
N ILE A 54 6.42 -15.63 -1.78
CA ILE A 54 5.81 -14.36 -2.19
C ILE A 54 4.34 -14.30 -1.74
N LEU A 55 3.60 -15.41 -1.83
CA LEU A 55 2.19 -15.47 -1.48
C LEU A 55 1.93 -15.73 0.00
N LEU A 56 2.89 -16.29 0.74
CA LEU A 56 2.74 -16.64 2.15
C LEU A 56 2.21 -15.48 3.01
N PRO A 57 2.79 -14.26 2.99
CA PRO A 57 2.29 -13.19 3.86
C PRO A 57 0.87 -12.78 3.46
N VAL A 58 0.55 -12.78 2.16
CA VAL A 58 -0.78 -12.45 1.65
C VAL A 58 -1.81 -13.46 2.10
N VAL A 59 -1.50 -14.75 2.00
CA VAL A 59 -2.38 -15.83 2.45
C VAL A 59 -2.64 -15.73 3.95
N LEU A 60 -1.59 -15.52 4.76
CA LEU A 60 -1.74 -15.34 6.21
C LEU A 60 -2.62 -14.12 6.54
N MET A 61 -2.42 -12.99 5.86
CA MET A 61 -3.25 -11.80 6.05
C MET A 61 -4.71 -12.05 5.66
N ILE A 62 -4.99 -12.70 4.53
CA ILE A 62 -6.36 -13.06 4.13
C ILE A 62 -7.02 -13.96 5.18
N LEU A 63 -6.28 -14.92 5.74
CA LEU A 63 -6.79 -15.79 6.80
C LEU A 63 -7.23 -14.99 8.03
N SER A 64 -6.48 -13.96 8.45
CA SER A 64 -6.90 -13.10 9.57
C SER A 64 -8.17 -12.32 9.29
N VAL A 65 -8.36 -11.87 8.05
CA VAL A 65 -9.54 -11.12 7.63
C VAL A 65 -10.77 -12.02 7.56
N VAL A 66 -10.61 -13.26 7.09
CA VAL A 66 -11.72 -14.19 6.90
C VAL A 66 -12.09 -14.95 8.19
N ALA A 67 -11.13 -15.23 9.07
CA ALA A 67 -11.34 -16.04 10.28
C ALA A 67 -12.50 -15.57 11.18
N PRO A 68 -12.74 -14.26 11.40
CA PRO A 68 -13.88 -13.78 12.19
C PRO A 68 -15.25 -14.07 11.56
N TYR A 69 -15.31 -14.32 10.25
CA TYR A 69 -16.54 -14.59 9.51
C TYR A 69 -16.86 -16.07 9.36
N ILE A 70 -15.95 -16.96 9.77
CA ILE A 70 -16.16 -18.40 9.81
C ILE A 70 -16.51 -18.79 11.25
N SER A 71 -17.48 -19.68 11.44
CA SER A 71 -17.85 -20.22 12.76
C SER A 71 -16.77 -21.14 13.34
N LEU A 72 -15.65 -20.56 13.75
CA LEU A 72 -14.51 -21.23 14.40
C LEU A 72 -14.55 -21.03 15.93
N PRO A 73 -13.96 -21.95 16.72
CA PRO A 73 -13.74 -21.74 18.14
C PRO A 73 -12.93 -20.46 18.41
N LYS A 74 -13.32 -19.68 19.42
CA LYS A 74 -12.72 -18.37 19.76
C LYS A 74 -11.18 -18.38 19.77
N LYS A 75 -10.58 -19.40 20.42
CA LYS A 75 -9.11 -19.54 20.50
C LYS A 75 -8.44 -19.70 19.13
N ILE A 76 -9.09 -20.41 18.20
CA ILE A 76 -8.58 -20.62 16.84
C ILE A 76 -8.68 -19.31 16.05
N THR A 77 -9.80 -18.59 16.18
CA THR A 77 -9.97 -17.28 15.55
C THR A 77 -8.91 -16.29 16.02
N GLU A 78 -8.69 -16.18 17.34
CA GLU A 78 -7.66 -15.30 17.92
C GLU A 78 -6.25 -15.66 17.41
N PHE A 79 -5.93 -16.95 17.35
CA PHE A 79 -4.66 -17.42 16.82
C PHE A 79 -4.47 -17.06 15.33
N LEU A 80 -5.49 -17.27 14.49
CA LEU A 80 -5.45 -16.92 13.06
C LEU A 80 -5.35 -15.41 12.84
N VAL A 81 -6.05 -14.61 13.65
CA VAL A 81 -5.95 -13.15 13.61
C VAL A 81 -4.55 -12.69 14.01
N PHE A 82 -3.94 -13.31 15.04
CA PHE A 82 -2.58 -13.00 15.46
C PHE A 82 -1.54 -13.34 14.38
N VAL A 83 -1.56 -14.57 13.86
CA VAL A 83 -0.61 -15.06 12.85
C VAL A 83 -0.75 -14.30 11.53
N GLY A 84 -1.97 -13.94 11.15
CA GLY A 84 -2.23 -13.16 9.94
C GLY A 84 -2.09 -11.65 10.11
N SER A 85 -1.79 -11.14 11.31
CA SER A 85 -1.48 -9.72 11.47
C SER A 85 -0.28 -9.33 10.59
N PRO A 86 -0.27 -8.15 9.95
CA PRO A 86 0.76 -7.81 8.95
C PRO A 86 2.19 -7.97 9.45
N VAL A 87 2.46 -7.58 10.70
CA VAL A 87 3.78 -7.68 11.32
C VAL A 87 4.21 -9.15 11.47
N ILE A 88 3.33 -10.00 12.00
CA ILE A 88 3.64 -11.41 12.23
C ILE A 88 3.70 -12.19 10.91
N ALA A 89 2.77 -11.93 9.98
CA ALA A 89 2.74 -12.57 8.66
C ALA A 89 4.02 -12.27 7.85
N LEU A 90 4.49 -11.03 7.84
CA LEU A 90 5.74 -10.64 7.19
C LEU A 90 6.96 -11.25 7.90
N LEU A 91 6.96 -11.31 9.23
CA LEU A 91 8.04 -11.92 10.01
C LEU A 91 8.16 -13.43 9.72
N ILE A 92 7.04 -14.15 9.72
CA ILE A 92 6.98 -15.58 9.35
C ILE A 92 7.49 -15.77 7.93
N SER A 93 7.09 -14.90 7.00
CA SER A 93 7.51 -14.98 5.61
C SER A 93 9.00 -14.69 5.42
N CYS A 94 9.56 -13.77 6.21
CA CYS A 94 11.00 -13.50 6.25
C CYS A 94 11.79 -14.72 6.73
N PHE A 95 11.36 -15.36 7.82
CA PHE A 95 12.00 -16.59 8.29
C PHE A 95 11.85 -17.75 7.30
N ALA A 96 10.69 -17.89 6.67
CA ALA A 96 10.47 -18.85 5.60
C ALA A 96 11.42 -18.60 4.42
N ALA A 97 11.66 -17.33 4.05
CA ALA A 97 12.63 -16.96 3.02
C ALA A 97 14.07 -17.31 3.41
N PHE A 98 14.51 -16.97 4.62
CA PHE A 98 15.85 -17.34 5.12
C PHE A 98 16.08 -18.85 5.09
N TYR A 99 15.06 -19.63 5.43
CA TYR A 99 15.17 -21.09 5.42
C TYR A 99 15.13 -21.66 4.01
N LEU A 100 14.09 -21.34 3.23
CA LEU A 100 13.80 -21.98 1.94
C LEU A 100 14.64 -21.44 0.78
N LEU A 101 14.96 -20.15 0.76
CA LEU A 101 15.79 -19.51 -0.28
C LEU A 101 17.25 -19.34 0.17
N GLY A 102 17.51 -19.34 1.47
CA GLY A 102 18.85 -19.25 2.05
C GLY A 102 19.44 -20.62 2.37
N ILE A 103 19.14 -21.12 3.56
CA ILE A 103 19.79 -22.29 4.16
C ILE A 103 19.63 -23.55 3.28
N LYS A 104 18.41 -23.80 2.79
CA LYS A 104 18.12 -24.97 1.94
C LYS A 104 18.84 -24.93 0.58
N GLN A 105 19.20 -23.73 0.13
CA GLN A 105 19.97 -23.49 -1.10
C GLN A 105 21.48 -23.46 -0.86
N GLY A 106 21.94 -23.83 0.34
CA GLY A 106 23.37 -23.85 0.68
C GLY A 106 23.96 -22.49 1.02
N ILE A 107 23.15 -21.43 1.16
CA ILE A 107 23.65 -20.10 1.55
C ILE A 107 24.13 -20.15 3.00
N ASN A 108 25.39 -19.78 3.22
CA ASN A 108 25.99 -19.73 4.55
C ASN A 108 25.29 -18.68 5.44
N LYS A 109 25.11 -19.01 6.73
CA LYS A 109 24.61 -18.08 7.77
C LYS A 109 25.32 -16.72 7.77
N LYS A 110 26.63 -16.69 7.50
CA LYS A 110 27.39 -15.42 7.39
C LYS A 110 26.89 -14.54 6.25
N MET A 111 26.55 -15.13 5.12
CA MET A 111 26.00 -14.42 3.97
C MET A 111 24.57 -13.93 4.26
N ILE A 112 23.73 -14.76 4.89
CA ILE A 112 22.39 -14.34 5.32
C ILE A 112 22.49 -13.13 6.26
N LYS A 113 23.38 -13.17 7.26
CA LYS A 113 23.61 -12.03 8.15
C LYS A 113 24.01 -10.78 7.37
N LYS A 114 24.98 -10.90 6.47
CA LYS A 114 25.46 -9.78 5.64
C LYS A 114 24.32 -9.15 4.83
N LEU A 115 23.50 -9.97 4.17
CA LEU A 115 22.33 -9.50 3.40
C LEU A 115 21.30 -8.79 4.29
N THR A 116 21.05 -9.31 5.48
CA THR A 116 20.17 -8.66 6.47
C THR A 116 20.73 -7.31 6.89
N ASP A 117 22.03 -7.22 7.18
CA ASP A 117 22.69 -5.97 7.58
C ASP A 117 22.63 -4.92 6.44
N GLU A 118 22.90 -5.33 5.20
CA GLU A 118 22.82 -4.46 4.01
C GLU A 118 21.39 -3.97 3.73
N SER A 119 20.38 -4.76 4.08
CA SER A 119 18.96 -4.39 3.92
C SER A 119 18.47 -3.33 4.90
N LEU A 120 19.19 -3.09 6.02
CA LEU A 120 18.78 -2.09 7.01
C LEU A 120 18.98 -0.65 6.52
N LEU A 121 20.03 -0.40 5.76
CA LEU A 121 20.40 0.94 5.27
C LEU A 121 19.30 1.57 4.40
N PRO A 122 18.77 0.87 3.36
CA PRO A 122 17.66 1.38 2.55
C PRO A 122 16.37 1.57 3.35
N VAL A 123 16.15 0.79 4.41
CA VAL A 123 14.92 0.80 5.20
C VAL A 123 14.96 1.86 6.31
N GLY A 124 16.15 2.32 6.73
CA GLY A 124 16.29 3.30 7.81
C GLY A 124 15.60 4.64 7.52
N SER A 125 15.80 5.21 6.33
CA SER A 125 15.12 6.45 5.91
C SER A 125 13.61 6.24 5.79
N ILE A 126 13.18 5.09 5.28
CA ILE A 126 11.77 4.69 5.16
C ILE A 126 11.09 4.65 6.54
N ILE A 127 11.72 4.03 7.55
CA ILE A 127 11.17 3.96 8.92
C ILE A 127 11.01 5.35 9.52
N LEU A 128 12.00 6.23 9.35
CA LEU A 128 11.94 7.61 9.87
C LEU A 128 10.79 8.41 9.25
N ILE A 129 10.60 8.30 7.94
CA ILE A 129 9.50 8.95 7.21
C ILE A 129 8.15 8.43 7.71
N ILE A 130 7.99 7.11 7.84
CA ILE A 130 6.74 6.49 8.33
C ILE A 130 6.44 6.92 9.77
N GLY A 131 7.45 6.93 10.65
CA GLY A 131 7.31 7.36 12.05
C GLY A 131 6.88 8.83 12.17
N ALA A 132 7.50 9.72 11.40
CA ALA A 132 7.12 11.13 11.33
C ALA A 132 5.68 11.33 10.83
N GLY A 133 5.27 10.59 9.79
CA GLY A 133 3.90 10.59 9.29
C GLY A 133 2.87 10.15 10.34
N GLY A 134 3.20 9.13 11.14
CA GLY A 134 2.37 8.66 12.26
C GLY A 134 2.18 9.72 13.35
N GLY A 135 3.23 10.42 13.73
CA GLY A 135 3.15 11.54 14.69
C GLY A 135 2.32 12.71 14.15
N PHE A 136 2.50 13.08 12.88
CA PHE A 136 1.71 14.14 12.25
C PHE A 136 0.23 13.80 12.16
N LYS A 137 -0.14 12.54 11.90
CA LYS A 137 -1.53 12.06 11.99
C LYS A 137 -2.14 12.38 13.35
N GLN A 138 -1.42 12.13 14.44
CA GLN A 138 -1.95 12.36 15.78
C GLN A 138 -2.22 13.86 16.02
N ILE A 139 -1.30 14.72 15.57
CA ILE A 139 -1.47 16.17 15.63
C ILE A 139 -2.70 16.63 14.81
N LEU A 140 -2.93 16.06 13.62
CA LEU A 140 -4.12 16.39 12.81
C LEU A 140 -5.44 15.99 13.49
N ILE A 141 -5.46 14.85 14.18
CA ILE A 141 -6.63 14.40 14.93
C ILE A 141 -6.86 15.30 16.14
N GLU A 142 -5.81 15.56 16.92
CA GLU A 142 -5.89 16.35 18.17
C GLU A 142 -6.16 17.84 17.92
N SER A 143 -5.71 18.39 16.79
CA SER A 143 -5.99 19.78 16.40
C SER A 143 -7.44 20.03 15.99
N GLY A 144 -8.27 18.99 15.89
CA GLY A 144 -9.68 19.12 15.51
C GLY A 144 -9.89 19.45 14.03
N VAL A 145 -8.87 19.30 13.17
CA VAL A 145 -8.98 19.52 11.72
C VAL A 145 -10.09 18.66 11.11
N GLY A 146 -10.29 17.44 11.61
CA GLY A 146 -11.38 16.58 11.18
C GLY A 146 -12.76 17.20 11.38
N THR A 147 -12.97 17.83 12.54
CA THR A 147 -14.22 18.52 12.89
C THR A 147 -14.45 19.75 12.01
N ALA A 148 -13.39 20.53 11.73
CA ALA A 148 -13.47 21.68 10.84
C ALA A 148 -13.84 21.28 9.40
N ILE A 149 -13.23 20.20 8.89
CA ILE A 149 -13.55 19.65 7.56
C ILE A 149 -15.00 19.13 7.52
N ALA A 150 -15.47 18.48 8.59
CA ALA A 150 -16.85 18.02 8.71
C ALA A 150 -17.85 19.18 8.61
N GLN A 151 -17.64 20.24 9.39
CA GLN A 151 -18.49 21.44 9.38
C GLN A 151 -18.46 22.14 8.02
N MET A 152 -17.30 22.24 7.37
CA MET A 152 -17.20 22.76 6.01
C MET A 152 -17.98 21.90 5.00
N ALA A 153 -17.97 20.58 5.16
CA ALA A 153 -18.72 19.66 4.31
C ALA A 153 -20.23 19.70 4.54
N GLU A 154 -20.72 20.17 5.69
CA GLU A 154 -22.15 20.46 5.88
C GLU A 154 -22.60 21.70 5.08
N HIS A 155 -21.70 22.67 4.90
CA HIS A 155 -21.98 23.91 4.17
C HIS A 155 -21.73 23.81 2.66
N ILE A 156 -20.86 22.91 2.23
CA ILE A 156 -20.62 22.61 0.82
C ILE A 156 -21.46 21.38 0.48
N SER A 157 -22.38 21.45 -0.47
CA SER A 157 -23.19 20.31 -0.93
C SER A 157 -22.37 19.26 -1.70
N LEU A 158 -21.24 18.82 -1.13
CA LEU A 158 -20.30 17.90 -1.72
C LEU A 158 -20.71 16.47 -1.37
N SER A 159 -20.61 15.56 -2.35
CA SER A 159 -20.81 14.13 -2.08
C SER A 159 -19.78 13.63 -1.05
N PRO A 160 -20.19 12.85 -0.04
CA PRO A 160 -19.29 12.28 0.96
C PRO A 160 -18.15 11.45 0.35
N ILE A 161 -18.39 10.81 -0.79
CA ILE A 161 -17.40 10.03 -1.53
C ILE A 161 -16.30 10.94 -2.06
N VAL A 162 -16.67 12.11 -2.59
CA VAL A 162 -15.71 13.12 -3.08
C VAL A 162 -14.95 13.72 -1.91
N LEU A 163 -15.63 14.03 -0.81
CA LEU A 163 -15.00 14.53 0.41
C LEU A 163 -13.93 13.55 0.91
N ALA A 164 -14.27 12.26 1.03
CA ALA A 164 -13.37 11.24 1.53
C ALA A 164 -12.12 11.08 0.64
N PHE A 165 -12.31 11.10 -0.68
CA PHE A 165 -11.20 11.07 -1.65
C PHE A 165 -10.27 12.27 -1.49
N MET A 166 -10.82 13.49 -1.40
CA MET A 166 -10.02 14.70 -1.27
C MET A 166 -9.28 14.76 0.05
N VAL A 167 -9.94 14.43 1.17
CA VAL A 167 -9.31 14.41 2.50
C VAL A 167 -8.17 13.40 2.53
N ALA A 168 -8.40 12.17 2.05
CA ALA A 168 -7.36 11.16 1.95
C ALA A 168 -6.20 11.61 1.06
N GLY A 169 -6.48 12.24 -0.09
CA GLY A 169 -5.48 12.77 -1.01
C GLY A 169 -4.64 13.90 -0.42
N LEU A 170 -5.27 14.87 0.26
CA LEU A 170 -4.55 15.96 0.92
C LEU A 170 -3.65 15.45 2.04
N ILE A 171 -4.14 14.52 2.86
CA ILE A 171 -3.33 13.89 3.91
C ILE A 171 -2.21 13.07 3.29
N ARG A 172 -2.45 12.36 2.19
CA ARG A 172 -1.41 11.61 1.46
C ARG A 172 -0.32 12.55 0.96
N ILE A 173 -0.68 13.67 0.34
CA ILE A 173 0.29 14.67 -0.14
C ILE A 173 1.10 15.24 1.02
N ALA A 174 0.49 15.47 2.19
CA ALA A 174 1.18 16.01 3.36
C ALA A 174 2.08 14.96 4.06
N THR A 175 1.58 13.75 4.27
CA THR A 175 2.22 12.71 5.10
C THR A 175 3.11 11.75 4.34
N GLY A 176 2.86 11.58 3.04
CA GLY A 176 3.58 10.64 2.21
C GLY A 176 3.36 9.18 2.58
N SER A 177 2.41 8.81 3.44
CA SER A 177 2.12 7.38 3.74
C SER A 177 0.68 7.02 3.39
N ALA A 178 0.50 6.04 2.51
CA ALA A 178 -0.83 5.61 2.06
C ALA A 178 -1.66 5.05 3.23
N THR A 179 -1.05 4.30 4.14
CA THR A 179 -1.75 3.72 5.31
C THR A 179 -2.11 4.79 6.34
N VAL A 180 -1.21 5.76 6.58
CA VAL A 180 -1.48 6.88 7.46
C VAL A 180 -2.59 7.74 6.88
N ALA A 181 -2.52 8.08 5.60
CA ALA A 181 -3.54 8.86 4.91
C ALA A 181 -4.92 8.18 4.94
N LEU A 182 -4.98 6.88 4.60
CA LEU A 182 -6.21 6.10 4.64
C LEU A 182 -6.82 6.08 6.05
N THR A 183 -6.02 5.73 7.07
CA THR A 183 -6.54 5.60 8.44
C THR A 183 -6.91 6.94 9.07
N THR A 184 -6.20 8.02 8.72
CA THR A 184 -6.51 9.37 9.20
C THR A 184 -7.77 9.90 8.52
N ALA A 185 -7.89 9.75 7.20
CA ALA A 185 -9.07 10.14 6.46
C ALA A 185 -10.30 9.36 6.92
N ALA A 186 -10.18 8.05 7.16
CA ALA A 186 -11.26 7.25 7.74
C ALA A 186 -11.69 7.78 9.12
N GLY A 187 -10.73 8.14 9.98
CA GLY A 187 -11.02 8.75 11.29
C GLY A 187 -11.71 10.10 11.21
N ILE A 188 -11.40 10.90 10.18
CA ILE A 188 -12.02 12.21 9.94
C ILE A 188 -13.42 12.05 9.32
N VAL A 189 -13.57 11.20 8.30
CA VAL A 189 -14.79 11.06 7.50
C VAL A 189 -15.85 10.25 8.24
N SER A 190 -15.47 9.28 9.07
CA SER A 190 -16.40 8.41 9.80
C SER A 190 -17.44 9.18 10.64
N PRO A 191 -17.09 10.20 11.45
CA PRO A 191 -18.10 10.97 12.18
C PRO A 191 -18.98 11.84 11.27
N VAL A 192 -18.47 12.31 10.12
CA VAL A 192 -19.23 13.16 9.19
C VAL A 192 -20.42 12.41 8.58
N ILE A 193 -20.18 11.17 8.16
CA ILE A 193 -21.19 10.36 7.47
C ILE A 193 -22.25 9.77 8.41
N GLN A 194 -22.02 9.78 9.74
CA GLN A 194 -22.97 9.23 10.72
C GLN A 194 -24.33 9.93 10.69
N HIS A 195 -24.35 11.21 10.30
CA HIS A 195 -25.56 12.02 10.21
C HIS A 195 -26.13 12.13 8.79
N MET A 196 -25.51 11.44 7.82
CA MET A 196 -25.91 11.49 6.41
C MET A 196 -26.63 10.21 6.00
N SER A 197 -27.83 10.34 5.44
CA SER A 197 -28.57 9.22 4.85
C SER A 197 -28.19 9.00 3.38
N GLY A 198 -28.23 7.75 2.92
CA GLY A 198 -27.99 7.40 1.50
C GLY A 198 -26.53 7.32 1.07
N VAL A 199 -25.57 7.30 2.01
CA VAL A 199 -24.15 7.12 1.68
C VAL A 199 -23.83 5.64 1.52
N ASN A 200 -23.34 5.24 0.34
CA ASN A 200 -22.81 3.90 0.11
C ASN A 200 -21.44 3.74 0.79
N LEU A 201 -21.42 3.04 1.93
CA LEU A 201 -20.22 2.89 2.77
C LEU A 201 -19.11 2.12 2.05
N GLU A 202 -19.45 1.13 1.24
CA GLU A 202 -18.50 0.33 0.50
C GLU A 202 -17.76 1.17 -0.54
N LEU A 203 -18.47 2.03 -1.28
CA LEU A 203 -17.88 2.96 -2.24
C LEU A 203 -17.09 4.07 -1.55
N LEU A 204 -17.54 4.52 -0.38
CA LEU A 204 -16.81 5.50 0.44
C LEU A 204 -15.44 4.95 0.87
N VAL A 205 -15.37 3.71 1.35
CA VAL A 205 -14.11 3.05 1.73
C VAL A 205 -13.18 2.95 0.51
N ILE A 206 -13.72 2.59 -0.66
CA ILE A 206 -12.93 2.50 -1.89
C ILE A 206 -12.41 3.88 -2.32
N ALA A 207 -13.23 4.92 -2.26
CA ALA A 207 -12.82 6.28 -2.59
C ALA A 207 -11.77 6.83 -1.60
N THR A 208 -11.90 6.50 -0.32
CA THR A 208 -10.89 6.85 0.70
C THR A 208 -9.55 6.16 0.39
N GLY A 209 -9.58 4.86 0.06
CA GLY A 209 -8.40 4.11 -0.37
C GLY A 209 -7.79 4.62 -1.68
N ALA A 210 -8.63 5.03 -2.62
CA ALA A 210 -8.18 5.65 -3.86
C ALA A 210 -7.46 6.97 -3.59
N GLY A 211 -8.03 7.84 -2.75
CA GLY A 211 -7.41 9.12 -2.38
C GLY A 211 -6.09 8.94 -1.64
N SER A 212 -5.94 7.88 -0.83
CA SER A 212 -4.68 7.62 -0.11
C SER A 212 -3.51 7.20 -1.01
N LEU A 213 -3.74 6.97 -2.31
CA LEU A 213 -2.72 6.67 -3.32
C LEU A 213 -2.38 7.88 -4.19
N MET A 214 -3.02 9.04 -3.94
CA MET A 214 -2.83 10.22 -4.76
C MET A 214 -1.42 10.80 -4.60
N PHE A 215 -0.74 11.04 -5.71
CA PHE A 215 0.45 11.89 -5.79
C PHE A 215 1.57 11.52 -4.80
N SER A 216 2.09 10.30 -4.89
CA SER A 216 3.28 9.86 -4.15
C SER A 216 4.54 10.64 -4.57
N HIS A 217 5.21 11.33 -3.65
CA HIS A 217 6.40 12.15 -3.94
C HIS A 217 7.52 11.96 -2.91
N VAL A 218 8.42 12.93 -2.77
CA VAL A 218 9.65 12.84 -1.95
C VAL A 218 9.39 12.57 -0.46
N ASN A 219 8.18 12.79 0.04
CA ASN A 219 7.81 12.42 1.40
C ASN A 219 7.29 10.98 1.53
N ASP A 220 7.17 10.22 0.44
CA ASP A 220 6.70 8.85 0.45
C ASP A 220 7.83 7.83 0.46
N ALA A 221 7.80 6.92 1.43
CA ALA A 221 8.70 5.78 1.50
C ALA A 221 8.63 4.90 0.23
N GLY A 222 7.44 4.72 -0.35
CA GLY A 222 7.25 3.96 -1.58
C GLY A 222 8.00 4.56 -2.76
N PHE A 223 8.04 5.90 -2.85
CA PHE A 223 8.78 6.62 -3.89
C PHE A 223 10.27 6.31 -3.81
N TRP A 224 10.86 6.36 -2.62
CA TRP A 224 12.27 6.05 -2.41
C TRP A 224 12.58 4.58 -2.63
N LEU A 225 11.72 3.67 -2.15
CA LEU A 225 11.89 2.23 -2.36
C LEU A 225 11.98 1.90 -3.85
N VAL A 226 11.07 2.45 -4.66
CA VAL A 226 11.05 2.20 -6.12
C VAL A 226 12.26 2.82 -6.80
N LYS A 227 12.64 4.05 -6.40
CA LYS A 227 13.85 4.71 -6.89
C LYS A 227 15.08 3.83 -6.68
N GLU A 228 15.33 3.38 -5.45
CA GLU A 228 16.52 2.60 -5.11
C GLU A 228 16.48 1.20 -5.75
N TYR A 229 15.33 0.53 -5.74
CA TYR A 229 15.20 -0.82 -6.29
C TYR A 229 15.41 -0.86 -7.81
N LEU A 230 15.00 0.19 -8.52
CA LEU A 230 15.09 0.27 -9.97
C LEU A 230 16.26 1.13 -10.47
N GLY A 231 17.09 1.69 -9.58
CA GLY A 231 18.20 2.57 -9.96
C GLY A 231 17.76 3.89 -10.62
N LEU A 232 16.52 4.33 -10.39
CA LEU A 232 15.99 5.53 -11.03
C LEU A 232 16.57 6.81 -10.42
N THR A 233 16.65 7.86 -11.22
CA THR A 233 16.79 9.23 -10.73
C THR A 233 15.46 9.73 -10.15
N VAL A 234 15.51 10.76 -9.29
CA VAL A 234 14.29 11.39 -8.74
C VAL A 234 13.32 11.83 -9.84
N LYS A 235 13.85 12.40 -10.94
CA LYS A 235 13.05 12.85 -12.08
C LYS A 235 12.36 11.70 -12.80
N GLU A 236 13.03 10.56 -12.92
CA GLU A 236 12.45 9.36 -13.52
C GLU A 236 11.39 8.75 -12.61
N THR A 237 11.64 8.67 -11.30
CA THR A 237 10.66 8.20 -10.32
C THR A 237 9.39 9.05 -10.31
N PHE A 238 9.51 10.38 -10.46
CA PHE A 238 8.34 11.24 -10.67
C PHE A 238 7.55 10.89 -11.93
N LYS A 239 8.22 10.55 -13.05
CA LYS A 239 7.55 10.21 -14.31
C LYS A 239 6.96 8.80 -14.32
N THR A 240 7.44 7.90 -13.47
CA THR A 240 7.00 6.51 -13.41
C THR A 240 6.08 6.28 -12.22
N TRP A 241 6.63 6.32 -11.00
CA TRP A 241 5.95 5.97 -9.76
C TRP A 241 4.85 6.97 -9.39
N THR A 242 5.17 8.27 -9.34
CA THR A 242 4.17 9.29 -8.96
C THR A 242 2.99 9.31 -9.94
N VAL A 243 3.27 9.19 -11.24
CA VAL A 243 2.23 9.10 -12.28
C VAL A 243 1.40 7.83 -12.13
N LEU A 244 2.04 6.67 -11.89
CA LEU A 244 1.33 5.40 -11.67
C LEU A 244 0.37 5.48 -10.47
N GLU A 245 0.86 5.95 -9.32
CA GLU A 245 0.07 6.11 -8.09
C GLU A 245 -1.11 7.07 -8.32
N THR A 246 -0.85 8.19 -8.99
CA THR A 246 -1.88 9.18 -9.32
C THR A 246 -2.92 8.61 -10.28
N LEU A 247 -2.52 7.87 -11.32
CA LEU A 247 -3.46 7.19 -12.22
C LEU A 247 -4.31 6.17 -11.46
N LEU A 248 -3.69 5.35 -10.62
CA LEU A 248 -4.39 4.35 -9.81
C LEU A 248 -5.45 5.01 -8.91
N SER A 249 -5.09 6.12 -8.26
CA SER A 249 -5.97 6.94 -7.43
C SER A 249 -7.18 7.47 -8.21
N PHE A 250 -6.96 8.20 -9.31
CA PHE A 250 -8.05 8.83 -10.07
C PHE A 250 -8.92 7.81 -10.82
N ILE A 251 -8.35 6.72 -11.33
CA ILE A 251 -9.11 5.67 -12.02
C ILE A 251 -10.02 4.94 -11.03
N ALA A 252 -9.49 4.55 -9.85
CA ALA A 252 -10.29 3.87 -8.84
C ALA A 252 -11.42 4.77 -8.32
N PHE A 253 -11.12 6.06 -8.11
CA PHE A 253 -12.12 7.06 -7.74
C PHE A 253 -13.18 7.27 -8.83
N GLY A 254 -12.77 7.38 -10.09
CA GLY A 254 -13.70 7.50 -11.22
C GLY A 254 -14.66 6.32 -11.32
N PHE A 255 -14.16 5.09 -11.17
CA PHE A 255 -15.02 3.91 -11.13
C PHE A 255 -15.93 3.86 -9.89
N ALA A 256 -15.45 4.32 -8.73
CA ALA A 256 -16.29 4.43 -7.53
C ALA A 256 -17.46 5.42 -7.75
N LEU A 257 -17.20 6.57 -8.36
CA LEU A 257 -18.25 7.53 -8.73
C LEU A 257 -19.22 6.96 -9.76
N LEU A 258 -18.72 6.28 -10.79
CA LEU A 258 -19.56 5.65 -11.80
C LEU A 258 -20.50 4.61 -11.18
N LEU A 259 -19.99 3.71 -10.33
CA LEU A 259 -20.85 2.75 -9.63
C LEU A 259 -21.85 3.43 -8.69
N ASN A 260 -21.46 4.53 -8.04
CA ASN A 260 -22.35 5.30 -7.19
C ASN A 260 -23.53 5.94 -7.95
N MET A 261 -23.45 6.07 -9.28
CA MET A 261 -24.60 6.55 -10.07
C MET A 261 -25.66 5.48 -10.30
N PHE A 262 -25.32 4.20 -10.15
CA PHE A 262 -26.20 3.07 -10.43
C PHE A 262 -26.74 2.37 -9.17
N VAL A 263 -26.20 2.68 -8.01
CA VAL A 263 -26.54 2.07 -6.70
C VAL A 263 -27.04 3.17 -5.77
#